data_AF-A0A954T501-F1
#
_entry.id   AF-A0A954T501-F1
#
_cell.length_a   1.000
_cell.length_b   1.000
_cell.length_c   1.000
_cell.angle_alpha   90.00
_cell.angle_beta   90.00
_cell.angle_gamma   90.00
#
_symmetry.space_group_name_H-M   'P 1'
#
loop_
_entity.id
_entity.type
_entity.pdbx_description
1 polymer ?
#
loop_
_entity_poly.entity_id
_entity_poly.type
_entity_poly.pdbx_seq_one_letter_code
_entity_poly.pdbx_strand_id
1 'polypeptide(L)' 'MSDDLSINSQQADLSVDEFEEISSDEVDRVVEALEGILTTVESENIQAYLEEAINQIFTLVYDEEDLEAIEDDIQDEAA' A
#
# COMPACT_ATOMS: atom_id res chain seq x y z
N MET A 1 -4.45 -28.30 -43.53
CA MET A 1 -3.65 -28.61 -42.32
C MET A 1 -2.78 -27.36 -42.14
N SER A 2 -3.25 -26.25 -41.57
CA SER A 2 -3.92 -26.07 -40.28
C SER A 2 -3.12 -26.69 -39.14
N ASP A 3 -1.87 -26.28 -39.00
CA ASP A 3 -1.18 -26.30 -37.71
C ASP A 3 -1.00 -24.85 -37.28
N ASP A 4 -2.06 -24.39 -36.62
CA ASP A 4 -2.16 -23.19 -35.84
C ASP A 4 -1.17 -23.29 -34.68
N LEU A 5 0.05 -22.80 -34.91
CA LEU A 5 0.94 -22.42 -33.82
C LEU A 5 0.67 -20.95 -33.49
N SER A 6 -0.60 -20.66 -33.17
CA SER A 6 -0.95 -19.59 -32.25
C SER A 6 -0.44 -20.02 -30.87
N ILE A 7 0.89 -20.02 -30.70
CA ILE A 7 1.52 -20.09 -29.38
C ILE A 7 1.22 -18.75 -28.73
N ASN A 8 0.02 -18.73 -28.16
CA ASN A 8 -0.34 -18.09 -26.91
C ASN A 8 0.46 -16.81 -26.65
N SER A 9 0.15 -15.77 -27.42
CA SER A 9 0.45 -14.37 -27.10
C SER A 9 -0.35 -13.87 -25.89
N GLN A 10 -0.67 -14.77 -24.96
CA GLN A 10 -0.95 -14.46 -23.56
C GLN A 10 0.37 -14.56 -22.79
N GLN A 11 1.42 -13.90 -23.30
CA GLN A 11 2.32 -13.23 -22.38
C GLN A 11 1.41 -12.27 -21.64
N ALA A 12 1.00 -12.69 -20.43
CA ALA A 12 0.29 -11.86 -19.49
C ALA A 12 1.03 -10.53 -19.47
N ASP A 13 0.31 -9.52 -19.90
CA ASP A 13 0.69 -8.12 -19.87
C ASP A 13 0.71 -7.71 -18.39
N LEU A 14 1.61 -8.34 -17.61
CA LEU A 14 2.04 -7.90 -16.28
C LEU A 14 2.93 -6.65 -16.48
N SER A 15 2.50 -5.73 -17.35
CA SER A 15 3.00 -4.38 -17.36
C SER A 15 2.77 -3.84 -15.95
N VAL A 16 3.71 -3.03 -15.49
CA VAL A 16 3.76 -2.46 -14.14
C VAL A 16 2.55 -1.52 -13.85
N ASP A 17 1.57 -1.46 -14.76
CA ASP A 17 0.28 -0.75 -14.70
C ASP A 17 -0.92 -1.64 -14.25
N GLU A 18 -0.70 -2.87 -13.76
CA GLU A 18 -1.81 -3.81 -13.50
C GLU A 18 -2.60 -3.58 -12.18
N PHE A 19 -2.22 -2.57 -11.39
CA PHE A 19 -2.94 -2.19 -10.17
C PHE A 19 -3.47 -0.76 -10.26
N GLU A 20 -4.73 -0.56 -9.88
CA GLU A 20 -5.36 0.76 -9.79
C GLU A 20 -4.66 1.56 -8.67
N GLU A 21 -4.23 2.79 -9.00
CA GLU A 21 -3.70 3.74 -8.01
C GLU A 21 -4.78 4.05 -6.97
N ILE A 22 -4.44 3.93 -5.69
CA ILE A 22 -5.38 4.20 -4.60
C ILE A 22 -5.47 5.70 -4.34
N SER A 23 -6.69 6.23 -4.22
CA SER A 23 -6.87 7.64 -3.86
C SER A 23 -6.65 7.87 -2.36
N SER A 24 -6.28 9.09 -1.95
CA SER A 24 -6.15 9.46 -0.54
C SER A 24 -7.45 9.21 0.26
N ASP A 25 -8.62 9.48 -0.33
CA ASP A 25 -9.92 9.22 0.30
C ASP A 25 -10.19 7.72 0.53
N GLU A 26 -9.60 6.84 -0.31
CA GLU A 26 -9.66 5.40 -0.12
C GLU A 26 -8.70 4.93 0.97
N VAL A 27 -7.49 5.49 1.01
CA VAL A 27 -6.53 5.23 2.09
C VAL A 27 -7.10 5.63 3.44
N ASP A 28 -7.67 6.82 3.58
CA ASP A 28 -8.27 7.28 4.84
C ASP A 28 -9.34 6.30 5.35
N ARG A 29 -10.23 5.84 4.46
CA ARG A 29 -11.28 4.88 4.80
C ARG A 29 -10.73 3.51 5.22
N VAL A 30 -9.64 3.07 4.60
CA VAL A 30 -9.00 1.79 4.94
C VAL A 30 -8.28 1.90 6.27
N VAL A 31 -7.54 2.99 6.52
CA VAL A 31 -6.86 3.25 7.79
C VAL A 31 -7.87 3.30 8.94
N GLU A 32 -8.96 4.06 8.80
CA GLU A 32 -10.01 4.14 9.83
C GLU A 32 -10.60 2.74 10.15
N ALA A 33 -10.81 1.91 9.13
CA ALA A 33 -11.29 0.55 9.32
C ALA A 33 -10.28 -0.33 10.05
N LEU A 34 -8.98 -0.23 9.72
CA LEU A 34 -7.91 -1.00 10.36
C LEU A 34 -7.69 -0.56 11.81
N GLU A 35 -7.72 0.74 12.09
CA GLU A 35 -7.68 1.28 13.46
C GLU A 35 -8.87 0.79 14.28
N GLY A 36 -10.07 0.78 13.68
CA GLY A 36 -11.27 0.21 14.31
C GLY A 36 -11.05 -1.25 14.72
N ILE A 37 -10.48 -2.08 13.84
CA ILE A 37 -10.16 -3.48 14.14
C ILE A 37 -9.07 -3.56 15.23
N LEU A 38 -8.02 -2.76 15.13
CA LEU A 38 -6.91 -2.71 16.08
C LEU A 38 -7.41 -2.51 17.52
N THR A 39 -8.41 -1.62 17.72
CA THR A 39 -9.00 -1.38 19.04
C THR A 39 -9.78 -2.57 19.62
N THR A 40 -10.18 -3.53 18.79
CA THR A 40 -11.02 -4.67 19.20
C THR A 40 -10.26 -5.98 19.32
N VAL A 41 -9.06 -6.05 18.72
CA VAL A 41 -8.22 -7.25 18.71
C VAL A 41 -7.38 -7.29 19.99
N GLU A 42 -7.40 -8.42 20.70
CA GLU A 42 -6.61 -8.63 21.92
C GLU A 42 -5.25 -9.31 21.66
N SER A 43 -5.03 -9.84 20.45
CA SER A 43 -3.79 -10.53 20.10
C SER A 43 -2.71 -9.55 19.68
N GLU A 44 -1.64 -9.45 20.46
CA GLU A 44 -0.47 -8.61 20.16
C GLU A 44 0.12 -8.89 18.77
N ASN A 45 0.18 -10.16 18.36
CA ASN A 45 0.69 -10.51 17.03
C ASN A 45 -0.18 -9.92 15.91
N ILE A 46 -1.51 -9.98 16.07
CA ILE A 46 -2.43 -9.44 15.06
C ILE A 46 -2.39 -7.91 15.08
N GLN A 47 -2.26 -7.29 16.26
CA GLN A 47 -2.07 -5.85 16.39
C GLN A 47 -0.82 -5.37 15.62
N ALA A 48 0.32 -6.04 15.81
CA ALA A 48 1.56 -5.72 15.10
C ALA A 48 1.40 -5.77 13.57
N TYR A 49 0.70 -6.78 13.05
CA TYR A 49 0.43 -6.87 11.61
C TYR A 49 -0.51 -5.77 11.10
N LEU A 50 -1.50 -5.37 11.91
CA LEU A 50 -2.41 -4.28 11.55
C LEU A 50 -1.68 -2.93 11.54
N GLU A 51 -0.82 -2.68 12.52
CA GLU A 51 0.02 -1.49 12.58
C GLU A 51 0.98 -1.42 11.38
N GLU A 52 1.63 -2.52 11.02
CA GLU A 52 2.49 -2.58 9.82
C GLU A 52 1.69 -2.30 8.54
N ALA A 53 0.49 -2.88 8.40
CA ALA A 53 -0.37 -2.66 7.25
C ALA A 53 -0.82 -1.21 7.12
N ILE A 54 -1.21 -0.55 8.22
CA ILE A 54 -1.58 0.87 8.24
C ILE A 54 -0.41 1.72 7.72
N ASN A 55 0.81 1.48 8.20
CA ASN A 55 1.99 2.22 7.77
C ASN A 55 2.28 2.02 6.27
N GLN A 56 2.25 0.77 5.79
CA GLN A 56 2.48 0.47 4.37
C GLN A 56 1.46 1.15 3.46
N ILE A 57 0.18 1.20 3.87
CA ILE A 57 -0.88 1.87 3.12
C ILE A 57 -0.69 3.39 3.13
N PHE A 58 -0.23 3.96 4.24
CA PHE A 58 0.11 5.38 4.32
C PHE A 58 1.18 5.76 3.30
N THR A 59 2.24 4.94 3.19
CA THR A 59 3.33 5.12 2.20
C THR A 59 2.86 5.03 0.74
N LEU A 60 1.66 4.53 0.44
CA LEU A 60 1.15 4.51 -0.93
C LEU A 60 0.63 5.88 -1.39
N VAL A 61 0.35 6.81 -0.48
CA VAL A 61 -0.16 8.16 -0.80
C VAL A 61 0.92 9.21 -0.70
N TYR A 62 1.85 9.04 0.25
CA TYR A 62 3.01 9.90 0.39
C TYR A 62 4.16 9.30 -0.40
N ASP A 63 4.46 9.87 -1.57
CA ASP A 63 5.64 9.50 -2.36
C ASP A 63 6.90 9.59 -1.47
N GLU A 64 7.95 8.81 -1.77
CA GLU A 64 9.21 8.84 -1.01
C GLU A 64 9.78 10.26 -0.88
N GLU A 65 9.57 11.15 -1.85
CA GLU A 65 9.94 12.57 -1.78
C GLU A 65 9.15 13.37 -0.72
N ASP A 66 7.86 13.06 -0.51
CA ASP A 66 7.04 13.69 0.53
C ASP A 66 7.36 13.14 1.92
N LEU A 67 7.74 11.86 2.03
CA LEU A 67 8.18 11.25 3.28
C LEU A 67 9.55 11.78 3.75
N GLU A 68 10.50 11.98 2.82
CA GLU A 68 11.80 12.62 3.13
C GLU A 68 11.62 14.05 3.66
N ALA A 69 10.68 14.81 3.09
CA ALA A 69 10.36 16.17 3.56
C ALA A 69 9.75 16.18 4.97
N ILE A 70 8.92 15.20 5.31
CA ILE A 70 8.33 15.06 6.65
C ILE A 70 9.38 14.61 7.67
N GLU A 71 10.30 13.70 7.32
CA GLU A 71 11.38 13.27 8.22
C GLU A 71 12.36 14.40 8.54
N ASP A 72 12.70 15.26 7.59
CA ASP A 72 13.59 16.42 7.80
C ASP A 72 12.93 17.45 8.75
N ASP A 73 11.64 17.74 8.57
CA ASP A 73 10.87 18.63 9.46
C ASP A 73 10.76 18.07 10.90
N ILE A 74 10.59 16.76 11.08
CA ILE A 74 10.54 16.12 12.41
C ILE A 74 11.92 16.16 13.10
N GLN A 75 13.02 16.06 12.33
CA GLN A 75 14.39 16.12 12.87
C GLN A 75 14.77 17.52 13.33
N ASP A 76 14.32 18.56 12.63
CA ASP A 76 14.58 19.96 12.99
C ASP A 76 13.81 20.43 14.24
N GLU A 77 12.64 19.85 14.54
CA GLU A 77 11.85 20.21 15.74
C GLU A 77 12.38 19.54 17.03
N ALA A 78 13.20 18.49 16.90
CA ALA A 78 13.79 17.74 18.01
C ALA A 78 15.19 18.23 18.46
N ALA A 79 15.76 19.24 17.79
CA ALA A 79 17.10 19.82 18.05
C ALA A 79 17.05 21.17 18.81
#